data_AF-A0A9C7RLI8-F1
#
_entry.id   AF-A0A9C7RLI8-F1
#
_cell.length_a   1.000
_cell.length_b   1.000
_cell.length_c   1.000
_cell.angle_alpha   90.00
_cell.angle_beta   90.00
_cell.angle_gamma   90.00
#
_symmetry.space_group_name_H-M   'P 1'
#
loop_
_entity.id
_entity.type
_entity.pdbx_description
1 polymer ?
#
loop_
_entity_poly.entity_id
_entity_poly.type
_entity_poly.pdbx_seq_one_letter_code
_entity_poly.pdbx_strand_id
1 'polypeptide(L)'
;MKRVKSLLIILISTLGFPLTPVLMSQDKALSFLISKNFSIIKNELTELFGFEPDRKVLIKKLEGDLLKPWVGSARCSEYECFVYIKLGKDSEKILRHELMHVYLTLWGRKNDVPVPLWVHEGLAGWFERIPGKIFFPAFLKPVDPISFSDYPSKESILKSFYFSCAHFFFFLDKRIPLKENFRELLEMVKHEKNWKKAIGDLLKEDFEAFHKRWFSHVKLVSFLISFGAISGIALGVFIIVMFLILEEEKIEREIDTEE
;
A
#
# COMPACT_ATOMS: atom_id res chain seq x y z
N MET A 1 -14.85 -36.52 28.30
CA MET A 1 -13.43 -36.13 28.19
C MET A 1 -13.33 -34.72 27.62
N LYS A 2 -13.02 -33.71 28.46
CA LYS A 2 -12.85 -32.31 28.04
C LYS A 2 -11.48 -32.17 27.36
N ARG A 3 -11.45 -31.82 26.07
CA ARG A 3 -10.22 -31.46 25.37
C ARG A 3 -9.72 -30.12 25.90
N VAL A 4 -8.64 -30.13 26.66
CA VAL A 4 -7.89 -28.92 27.03
C VAL A 4 -7.25 -28.38 25.75
N LYS A 5 -7.77 -27.27 25.22
CA LYS A 5 -7.11 -26.52 24.13
C LYS A 5 -5.88 -25.84 24.74
N SER A 6 -4.69 -26.27 24.34
CA SER A 6 -3.43 -25.67 24.75
C SER A 6 -3.40 -24.19 24.35
N LEU A 7 -3.47 -23.32 25.35
CA LEU A 7 -3.26 -21.88 25.24
C LEU A 7 -1.75 -21.66 25.30
N LEU A 8 -1.12 -21.21 24.21
CA LEU A 8 0.29 -20.82 24.23
C LEU A 8 0.37 -19.33 24.56
N ILE A 9 0.55 -18.99 25.85
CA ILE A 9 0.89 -17.63 26.28
C ILE A 9 2.40 -17.54 26.26
N ILE A 10 2.96 -16.72 25.36
CA ILE A 10 4.37 -16.33 25.43
C ILE A 10 4.42 -15.03 26.24
N LEU A 11 4.74 -15.14 27.53
CA LEU A 11 5.00 -14.01 28.42
C LEU A 11 6.52 -13.82 28.46
N ILE A 12 7.04 -12.76 27.83
CA ILE A 12 8.44 -12.35 28.02
C ILE A 12 8.41 -11.19 29.01
N SER A 13 8.67 -11.50 30.28
CA SER A 13 8.81 -10.52 31.35
C SER A 13 10.29 -10.27 31.63
N THR A 14 10.77 -9.05 31.39
CA THR A 14 11.92 -8.49 32.12
C THR A 14 11.73 -6.99 32.28
N LEU A 15 12.21 -6.49 33.43
CA LEU A 15 12.01 -5.16 34.00
C LEU A 15 12.50 -4.01 33.10
N GLY A 16 11.69 -2.93 33.02
CA GLY A 16 12.08 -1.58 32.55
C GLY A 16 12.21 -1.37 31.03
N PHE A 17 11.27 -0.62 30.44
CA PHE A 17 11.18 -0.19 29.01
C PHE A 17 10.72 -1.26 27.97
N PRO A 18 10.35 -0.85 26.73
CA PRO A 18 8.99 -0.71 26.18
C PRO A 18 8.50 -1.92 25.34
N LEU A 19 7.19 -1.96 25.12
CA LEU A 19 6.43 -2.82 24.18
C LEU A 19 6.73 -4.33 24.12
N THR A 20 5.90 -5.09 24.81
CA THR A 20 5.57 -6.45 24.37
C THR A 20 4.19 -6.43 23.71
N PRO A 21 4.05 -6.74 22.41
CA PRO A 21 2.73 -6.94 21.81
C PRO A 21 2.05 -8.12 22.52
N VAL A 22 0.88 -7.88 23.11
CA VAL A 22 0.10 -8.96 23.73
C VAL A 22 -0.65 -9.69 22.62
N LEU A 23 -0.12 -10.85 22.24
CA LEU A 23 -0.70 -11.75 21.25
C LEU A 23 -2.03 -12.30 21.77
N MET A 24 -3.12 -12.03 21.05
CA MET A 24 -4.38 -12.76 21.20
C MET A 24 -4.68 -13.46 19.88
N SER A 25 -3.95 -14.54 19.59
CA SER A 25 -4.32 -15.41 18.47
C SER A 25 -4.04 -16.87 18.77
N GLN A 26 -5.04 -17.73 18.53
CA GLN A 26 -4.89 -19.18 18.52
C GLN A 26 -4.37 -19.69 17.16
N ASP A 27 -4.11 -18.79 16.20
CA ASP A 27 -3.69 -19.12 14.83
C ASP A 27 -2.16 -19.19 14.73
N LYS A 28 -1.64 -20.39 14.47
CA LYS A 28 -0.20 -20.64 14.34
C LYS A 28 0.44 -19.88 13.17
N ALA A 29 -0.28 -19.65 12.08
CA ALA A 29 0.25 -18.96 10.91
C ALA A 29 0.40 -17.45 11.16
N LEU A 30 -0.56 -16.84 11.88
CA LEU A 30 -0.40 -15.46 12.33
C LEU A 30 0.76 -15.31 13.32
N SER A 31 0.87 -16.22 14.29
CA SER A 31 1.99 -16.22 15.24
C SER A 31 3.34 -16.37 14.54
N PHE A 32 3.43 -17.23 13.53
CA PHE A 32 4.66 -17.39 12.74
C PHE A 32 5.01 -16.13 11.96
N LEU A 33 4.05 -15.54 11.22
CA LEU A 33 4.24 -14.29 10.49
C LEU A 33 4.76 -13.17 11.41
N ILE A 34 4.11 -12.98 12.55
CA ILE A 34 4.50 -11.97 13.54
C ILE A 34 5.91 -12.27 14.05
N SER A 35 6.20 -13.50 14.48
CA SER A 35 7.53 -13.86 15.01
C SER A 35 8.67 -13.64 14.01
N LYS A 36 8.40 -13.83 12.71
CA LYS A 36 9.41 -13.70 11.66
C LYS A 36 9.62 -12.24 11.25
N ASN A 37 8.53 -11.49 11.05
CA ASN A 37 8.57 -10.22 10.34
C ASN A 37 8.35 -8.99 11.24
N PHE A 38 7.62 -9.12 12.35
CA PHE A 38 7.24 -7.96 13.16
C PHE A 38 8.44 -7.20 13.71
N SER A 39 9.42 -7.91 14.29
CA SER A 39 10.62 -7.26 14.85
C SER A 39 11.40 -6.50 13.79
N ILE A 40 11.57 -7.09 12.61
CA ILE A 40 12.28 -6.48 11.47
C ILE A 40 11.54 -5.22 11.03
N ILE A 41 10.25 -5.32 10.74
CA ILE A 41 9.42 -4.20 10.27
C ILE A 41 9.37 -3.09 11.33
N LYS A 42 9.20 -3.45 12.60
CA LYS A 42 9.23 -2.49 13.72
C LYS A 42 10.57 -1.76 13.76
N ASN A 43 11.69 -2.47 13.64
CA ASN A 43 13.01 -1.85 13.67
C ASN A 43 13.21 -0.90 12.49
N GLU A 44 12.80 -1.28 11.28
CA GLU A 44 12.82 -0.39 10.11
C GLU A 44 11.99 0.88 10.32
N LEU A 45 10.79 0.75 10.89
CA LEU A 45 9.93 1.90 11.20
C LEU A 45 10.51 2.76 12.32
N THR A 46 11.05 2.16 13.38
CA THR A 46 11.73 2.89 14.46
C THR A 46 12.94 3.64 13.94
N GLU A 47 13.69 3.06 13.00
CA GLU A 47 14.78 3.74 12.31
C GLU A 47 14.25 4.93 11.49
N LEU A 48 13.20 4.73 10.68
CA LEU A 48 12.62 5.81 9.88
C LEU A 48 12.11 6.97 10.75
N PHE A 49 11.31 6.68 11.77
CA PHE A 49 10.66 7.71 12.59
C PHE A 49 11.54 8.27 13.72
N GLY A 50 12.63 7.59 14.08
CA GLY A 50 13.49 7.99 15.19
C GLY A 50 12.84 7.82 16.57
N PHE A 51 11.72 7.09 16.66
CA PHE A 51 11.11 6.70 17.92
C PHE A 51 10.45 5.33 17.81
N GLU A 52 10.38 4.63 18.93
CA GLU A 52 9.54 3.44 19.06
C GLU A 52 8.19 3.87 19.67
N PRO A 53 7.06 3.30 19.22
CA PRO A 53 5.78 3.49 19.89
C PRO A 53 5.93 3.33 21.41
N ASP A 54 5.12 4.03 22.19
CA ASP A 54 5.05 3.86 23.65
C ASP A 54 3.71 3.23 24.07
N ARG A 55 2.93 2.76 23.09
CA ARG A 55 1.60 2.15 23.24
C ARG A 55 1.63 0.67 22.90
N LYS A 56 0.75 -0.11 23.50
CA LYS A 56 0.60 -1.53 23.14
C LYS A 56 0.08 -1.64 21.71
N VAL A 57 0.79 -2.37 20.86
CA VAL A 57 0.33 -2.74 19.51
C VAL A 57 -0.16 -4.18 19.54
N LEU A 58 -1.44 -4.38 19.26
CA LEU A 58 -2.14 -5.65 19.31
C LEU A 58 -2.46 -6.09 17.89
N ILE A 59 -1.78 -7.13 17.41
CA ILE A 59 -2.02 -7.69 16.07
C ILE A 59 -3.03 -8.82 16.17
N LYS A 60 -4.11 -8.72 15.41
CA LYS A 60 -5.22 -9.66 15.37
C LYS A 60 -5.45 -10.17 13.95
N LYS A 61 -5.92 -11.42 13.84
CA LYS A 61 -6.39 -11.95 12.58
C LYS A 61 -7.70 -11.25 12.22
N LEU A 62 -7.87 -10.86 10.96
CA LEU A 62 -9.16 -10.43 10.46
C LEU A 62 -10.05 -11.68 10.28
N GLU A 63 -11.03 -11.87 11.16
CA GLU A 63 -12.00 -12.97 11.09
C GLU A 63 -13.26 -12.52 10.33
N GLY A 64 -13.57 -13.17 9.20
CA GLY A 64 -14.82 -12.96 8.48
C GLY A 64 -14.73 -13.11 6.96
N ASP A 65 -15.84 -13.56 6.37
CA ASP A 65 -16.10 -13.70 4.93
C ASP A 65 -16.57 -12.38 4.30
N LEU A 66 -16.06 -11.25 4.79
CA LEU A 66 -16.49 -9.94 4.32
C LEU A 66 -15.77 -9.61 3.02
N LEU A 67 -16.52 -9.77 1.93
CA LEU A 67 -16.35 -9.28 0.55
C LEU A 67 -16.01 -7.78 0.42
N LYS A 68 -15.57 -7.11 1.48
CA LYS A 68 -15.05 -5.75 1.41
C LYS A 68 -13.55 -5.82 1.12
N PRO A 69 -13.01 -4.95 0.24
CA PRO A 69 -11.63 -5.04 -0.26
C PRO A 69 -10.54 -4.75 0.80
N TRP A 70 -10.88 -4.67 2.08
CA TRP A 70 -9.94 -4.35 3.16
C TRP A 70 -9.02 -5.54 3.41
N VAL A 71 -7.76 -5.39 3.01
CA VAL A 71 -6.73 -6.41 3.17
C VAL A 71 -6.11 -6.35 4.58
N GLY A 72 -6.25 -5.21 5.27
CA GLY A 72 -5.91 -4.97 6.67
C GLY A 72 -6.64 -3.74 7.24
N SER A 73 -6.43 -3.45 8.53
CA SER A 73 -6.84 -2.18 9.15
C SER A 73 -6.05 -1.90 10.43
N ALA A 74 -5.58 -0.66 10.61
CA ALA A 74 -5.00 -0.16 11.84
C ALA A 74 -5.95 0.85 12.53
N ARG A 75 -6.05 0.75 13.86
CA ARG A 75 -6.79 1.72 14.70
C ARG A 75 -6.03 1.98 15.99
N CYS A 76 -5.76 3.24 16.30
CA CYS A 76 -5.12 3.62 17.56
C CYS A 76 -6.09 4.39 18.45
N SER A 77 -6.32 3.89 19.66
CA SER A 77 -6.91 4.65 20.77
C SER A 77 -5.82 5.48 21.47
N GLU A 78 -6.15 6.11 22.59
CA GLU A 78 -5.17 6.79 23.45
C GLU A 78 -4.18 5.81 24.11
N TYR A 79 -4.59 4.56 24.34
CA TYR A 79 -3.84 3.59 25.16
C TYR A 79 -3.24 2.44 24.34
N GLU A 80 -3.87 2.08 23.24
CA GLU A 80 -3.51 0.89 22.46
C GLU A 80 -3.83 1.05 20.98
N CYS A 81 -3.05 0.37 20.14
CA CYS A 81 -3.28 0.25 18.71
C CYS A 81 -3.63 -1.19 18.35
N PHE A 82 -4.64 -1.35 17.52
CA PHE A 82 -5.06 -2.63 16.94
C PHE A 82 -4.68 -2.67 15.48
N VAL A 83 -4.05 -3.76 15.07
CA VAL A 83 -3.71 -4.04 13.67
C VAL A 83 -4.39 -5.35 13.27
N TYR A 84 -5.28 -5.29 12.29
CA TYR A 84 -6.01 -6.43 11.75
C TYR A 84 -5.40 -6.84 10.43
N ILE A 85 -5.08 -8.14 10.29
CA ILE A 85 -4.37 -8.66 9.12
C ILE A 85 -5.12 -9.84 8.53
N LYS A 86 -5.32 -9.81 7.21
CA LYS A 86 -5.73 -10.97 6.43
C LYS A 86 -4.52 -11.87 6.15
N LEU A 87 -4.60 -13.13 6.57
CA LEU A 87 -3.54 -14.12 6.31
C LEU A 87 -3.57 -14.61 4.85
N GLY A 88 -2.38 -14.82 4.29
CA GLY A 88 -2.18 -15.24 2.90
C GLY A 88 -0.79 -14.85 2.37
N LYS A 89 -0.60 -14.91 1.05
CA LYS A 89 0.68 -14.60 0.38
C LYS A 89 1.18 -13.16 0.61
N ASP A 90 0.26 -12.22 0.84
CA ASP A 90 0.57 -10.79 0.99
C ASP A 90 0.57 -10.32 2.47
N SER A 91 0.53 -11.25 3.44
CA SER A 91 0.42 -10.91 4.88
C SER A 91 1.51 -9.97 5.39
N GLU A 92 2.74 -10.12 4.89
CA GLU A 92 3.86 -9.26 5.26
C GLU A 92 3.66 -7.82 4.75
N LYS A 93 3.21 -7.66 3.51
CA LYS A 93 2.94 -6.33 2.93
C LYS A 93 1.83 -5.63 3.71
N ILE A 94 0.77 -6.35 4.03
CA ILE A 94 -0.32 -5.83 4.86
C ILE A 94 0.21 -5.42 6.23
N LEU A 95 1.04 -6.24 6.87
CA LEU A 95 1.65 -5.88 8.16
C LEU A 95 2.49 -4.60 8.07
N ARG A 96 3.28 -4.44 7.01
CA ARG A 96 4.07 -3.22 6.75
C ARG A 96 3.15 -2.00 6.58
N HIS A 97 2.12 -2.12 5.74
CA HIS A 97 1.14 -1.06 5.49
C HIS A 97 0.46 -0.59 6.79
N GLU A 98 -0.08 -1.53 7.56
CA GLU A 98 -0.82 -1.20 8.78
C GLU A 98 0.08 -0.69 9.91
N LEU A 99 1.33 -1.18 10.02
CA LEU A 99 2.27 -0.63 10.99
C LEU A 99 2.72 0.78 10.62
N MET A 100 2.86 1.10 9.33
CA MET A 100 3.12 2.48 8.91
C MET A 100 2.01 3.43 9.37
N HIS A 101 0.75 3.02 9.26
CA HIS A 101 -0.39 3.78 9.79
C HIS A 101 -0.31 4.01 11.30
N VAL A 102 0.10 2.99 12.06
CA VAL A 102 0.31 3.12 13.51
C VAL A 102 1.37 4.19 13.80
N TYR A 103 2.54 4.11 13.16
CA TYR A 103 3.63 5.06 13.39
C TYR A 103 3.23 6.49 12.98
N LEU A 104 2.59 6.68 11.83
CA LEU A 104 2.09 7.99 11.39
C LEU A 104 1.07 8.57 12.36
N THR A 105 0.12 7.75 12.83
CA THR A 105 -0.90 8.19 13.77
C THR A 105 -0.29 8.64 15.09
N LEU A 106 0.63 7.84 15.65
CA LEU A 106 1.29 8.17 16.91
C LEU A 106 2.22 9.37 16.77
N TRP A 107 2.95 9.46 15.67
CA TRP A 107 3.82 10.60 15.36
C TRP A 107 3.00 11.89 15.21
N GLY A 108 1.91 11.86 14.46
CA GLY A 108 1.03 13.01 14.25
C GLY A 108 0.42 13.50 15.55
N ARG A 109 -0.07 12.60 16.41
CA ARG A 109 -0.59 12.94 17.75
C ARG A 109 0.48 13.53 18.65
N LYS A 110 1.65 12.90 18.73
CA LYS A 110 2.77 13.35 19.58
C LYS A 110 3.23 14.77 19.22
N ASN A 111 3.19 15.12 17.95
CA ASN A 111 3.68 16.39 17.45
C ASN A 111 2.57 17.40 17.14
N ASP A 112 1.30 17.08 17.42
CA ASP A 112 0.14 17.88 17.04
C ASP A 112 0.17 18.30 15.56
N VAL A 113 0.30 17.32 14.68
CA VAL A 113 0.35 17.48 13.23
C VAL A 113 -0.77 16.66 12.59
N PRO A 114 -1.66 17.28 11.79
CA PRO A 114 -2.62 16.52 11.01
C PRO A 114 -1.90 15.79 9.87
N VAL A 115 -2.20 14.50 9.74
CA VAL A 115 -1.72 13.67 8.63
C VAL A 115 -2.90 13.47 7.67
N PRO A 116 -2.87 14.05 6.46
CA PRO A 116 -3.99 13.95 5.53
C PRO A 116 -4.06 12.54 4.93
N LEU A 117 -5.24 12.15 4.43
CA LEU A 117 -5.51 10.80 3.95
C LEU A 117 -4.52 10.32 2.88
N TRP A 118 -4.18 11.19 1.92
CA TRP A 118 -3.23 10.84 0.85
C TRP A 118 -1.80 10.60 1.37
N VAL A 119 -1.40 11.22 2.49
CA VAL A 119 -0.12 10.94 3.15
C VAL A 119 -0.20 9.62 3.88
N HIS A 120 -1.28 9.39 4.63
CA HIS A 120 -1.51 8.12 5.32
C HIS A 120 -1.39 6.93 4.36
N GLU A 121 -2.22 6.91 3.32
CA GLU A 121 -2.24 5.80 2.37
C GLU A 121 -1.02 5.78 1.46
N GLY A 122 -0.45 6.95 1.16
CA GLY A 122 0.69 7.05 0.26
C GLY A 122 1.98 6.53 0.88
N LEU A 123 2.26 6.92 2.13
CA LEU A 123 3.42 6.43 2.86
C LEU A 123 3.28 4.97 3.27
N ALA A 124 2.08 4.53 3.66
CA ALA A 124 1.81 3.12 3.92
C ALA A 124 2.01 2.27 2.65
N GLY A 125 1.48 2.74 1.51
CA GLY A 125 1.66 2.09 0.21
C GLY A 125 3.09 2.15 -0.35
N TRP A 126 3.87 3.16 0.02
CA TRP A 126 5.31 3.21 -0.28
C TRP A 126 6.06 2.18 0.56
N PHE A 127 5.90 2.20 1.87
CA PHE A 127 6.61 1.32 2.81
C PHE A 127 6.26 -0.16 2.65
N GLU A 128 5.00 -0.50 2.33
CA GLU A 128 4.58 -1.89 2.07
C GLU A 128 5.30 -2.50 0.85
N ARG A 129 5.81 -1.64 -0.04
CA ARG A 129 6.42 -2.02 -1.32
C ARG A 129 7.94 -1.88 -1.34
N ILE A 130 8.63 -1.44 -0.28
CA ILE A 130 10.10 -1.39 -0.27
C ILE A 130 10.67 -2.82 -0.16
N PRO A 131 11.61 -3.27 -1.02
CA PRO A 131 12.34 -2.57 -2.10
C PRO A 131 11.79 -2.79 -3.54
N GLY A 132 10.54 -3.22 -3.66
CA GLY A 132 9.87 -3.51 -4.92
C GLY A 132 9.56 -2.28 -5.79
N LYS A 133 9.20 -2.56 -7.04
CA LYS A 133 8.74 -1.57 -8.02
C LYS A 133 7.21 -1.43 -7.95
N ILE A 134 6.71 -0.22 -8.18
CA ILE A 134 5.30 0.01 -8.45
C ILE A 134 5.03 -0.20 -9.95
N PHE A 135 4.06 -1.06 -10.27
CA PHE A 135 3.64 -1.33 -11.64
C PHE A 135 2.33 -0.61 -11.93
N PHE A 136 2.26 0.10 -13.04
CA PHE A 136 1.02 0.76 -13.49
C PHE A 136 0.03 -0.30 -14.00
N PRO A 137 -1.16 -0.41 -13.41
CA PRO A 137 -2.20 -1.28 -13.92
C PRO A 137 -2.75 -0.75 -15.25
N ALA A 138 -3.05 -1.66 -16.18
CA ALA A 138 -3.78 -1.32 -17.39
C ALA A 138 -5.18 -0.79 -17.04
N PHE A 139 -5.68 0.14 -17.85
CA PHE A 139 -7.01 0.77 -17.67
C PHE A 139 -7.18 1.52 -16.35
N LEU A 140 -6.10 1.85 -15.65
CA LEU A 140 -6.17 2.65 -14.44
C LEU A 140 -6.57 4.08 -14.79
N LYS A 141 -7.66 4.56 -14.17
CA LYS A 141 -8.08 5.95 -14.29
C LYS A 141 -7.15 6.84 -13.46
N PRO A 142 -6.49 7.86 -14.03
CA PRO A 142 -5.73 8.83 -13.25
C PRO A 142 -6.61 9.54 -12.22
N VAL A 143 -6.17 9.55 -10.96
CA VAL A 143 -6.87 10.22 -9.85
C VAL A 143 -5.86 11.11 -9.13
N ASP A 144 -6.26 12.32 -8.77
CA ASP A 144 -5.48 13.18 -7.90
C ASP A 144 -5.88 12.91 -6.44
N PRO A 145 -5.05 12.18 -5.66
CA PRO A 145 -5.39 11.78 -4.31
C PRO A 145 -5.46 12.96 -3.33
N ILE A 146 -4.81 14.08 -3.65
CA ILE A 146 -4.77 15.26 -2.78
C ILE A 146 -6.13 15.96 -2.71
N SER A 147 -6.97 15.77 -3.73
CA SER A 147 -8.32 16.33 -3.81
C SER A 147 -9.35 15.65 -2.88
N PHE A 148 -8.96 14.57 -2.20
CA PHE A 148 -9.86 13.78 -1.36
C PHE A 148 -9.63 14.07 0.13
N SER A 149 -10.68 14.51 0.82
CA SER A 149 -10.73 14.52 2.29
C SER A 149 -10.99 13.14 2.87
N ASP A 150 -11.82 12.35 2.17
CA ASP A 150 -12.30 11.03 2.58
C ASP A 150 -12.13 10.01 1.45
N TYR A 151 -12.26 8.73 1.79
CA TYR A 151 -12.17 7.64 0.83
C TYR A 151 -13.21 7.76 -0.30
N PRO A 152 -12.83 7.52 -1.57
CA PRO A 152 -13.78 7.47 -2.67
C PRO A 152 -14.84 6.38 -2.48
N SER A 153 -16.12 6.70 -2.73
CA SER A 153 -17.23 5.76 -2.62
C SER A 153 -17.31 4.75 -3.77
N LYS A 154 -16.82 5.12 -4.96
CA LYS A 154 -16.81 4.24 -6.16
C LYS A 154 -15.58 3.35 -6.15
N GLU A 155 -15.78 2.03 -6.21
CA GLU A 155 -14.69 1.04 -6.14
C GLU A 155 -13.61 1.23 -7.21
N SER A 156 -14.00 1.58 -8.45
CA SER A 156 -13.05 1.84 -9.54
C SER A 156 -12.15 3.06 -9.26
N ILE A 157 -12.67 4.07 -8.58
CA ILE A 157 -11.90 5.24 -8.14
C ILE A 157 -11.08 4.90 -6.91
N LEU A 158 -11.59 4.07 -5.99
CA LEU A 158 -10.87 3.64 -4.79
C LEU A 158 -9.56 2.93 -5.11
N LYS A 159 -9.56 1.99 -6.07
CA LYS A 159 -8.32 1.33 -6.53
C LYS A 159 -7.32 2.33 -7.11
N SER A 160 -7.81 3.25 -7.92
CA SER A 160 -7.01 4.32 -8.54
C SER A 160 -6.44 5.28 -7.50
N PHE A 161 -7.20 5.57 -6.44
CA PHE A 161 -6.81 6.42 -5.33
C PHE A 161 -5.65 5.81 -4.54
N TYR A 162 -5.76 4.55 -4.09
CA TYR A 162 -4.68 3.87 -3.37
C TYR A 162 -3.41 3.80 -4.21
N PHE A 163 -3.53 3.44 -5.49
CA PHE A 163 -2.39 3.44 -6.41
C PHE A 163 -1.75 4.83 -6.51
N SER A 164 -2.56 5.88 -6.68
CA SER A 164 -2.05 7.25 -6.88
C SER A 164 -1.38 7.77 -5.62
N CYS A 165 -1.89 7.45 -4.43
CA CYS A 165 -1.23 7.77 -3.16
C CYS A 165 0.17 7.15 -3.11
N ALA A 166 0.29 5.83 -3.28
CA ALA A 166 1.57 5.14 -3.23
C ALA A 166 2.52 5.66 -4.34
N HIS A 167 2.01 5.82 -5.56
CA HIS A 167 2.79 6.30 -6.70
C HIS A 167 3.34 7.71 -6.49
N PHE A 168 2.60 8.60 -5.81
CA PHE A 168 3.10 9.93 -5.44
C PHE A 168 4.39 9.83 -4.63
N PHE A 169 4.40 9.02 -3.58
CA PHE A 169 5.59 8.86 -2.74
C PHE A 169 6.72 8.10 -3.45
N PHE A 170 6.42 7.13 -4.31
CA PHE A 170 7.45 6.53 -5.17
C PHE A 170 8.07 7.52 -6.17
N PHE A 171 7.28 8.48 -6.66
CA PHE A 171 7.77 9.53 -7.55
C PHE A 171 8.62 10.56 -6.80
N LEU A 172 8.24 10.87 -5.55
CA LEU A 172 9.03 11.69 -4.62
C LEU A 172 10.36 11.01 -4.29
N ASP A 173 10.34 9.71 -3.94
CA ASP A 173 11.50 8.89 -3.60
C ASP A 173 12.58 8.87 -4.71
N LYS A 174 12.15 8.91 -5.98
CA LYS A 174 13.06 9.02 -7.13
C LYS A 174 13.77 10.36 -7.24
N ARG A 175 13.24 11.42 -6.63
CA ARG A 175 13.81 12.77 -6.62
C ARG A 175 14.65 12.99 -5.36
N ILE A 176 14.11 12.57 -4.23
CA ILE A 176 14.72 12.64 -2.92
C ILE A 176 14.53 11.29 -2.26
N PRO A 177 15.61 10.49 -2.11
CA PRO A 177 15.56 9.19 -1.47
C PRO A 177 14.87 9.29 -0.10
N LEU A 178 13.63 8.81 -0.02
CA LEU A 178 12.76 9.05 1.13
C LEU A 178 13.28 8.32 2.35
N LYS A 179 13.89 7.14 2.20
CA LYS A 179 14.42 6.38 3.34
C LYS A 179 15.48 7.18 4.10
N GLU A 180 16.36 7.86 3.37
CA GLU A 180 17.46 8.66 3.89
C GLU A 180 16.98 10.02 4.42
N ASN A 181 15.96 10.60 3.79
CA ASN A 181 15.45 11.94 4.10
C ASN A 181 14.18 11.94 4.95
N PHE A 182 13.69 10.78 5.40
CA PHE A 182 12.38 10.65 6.06
C PHE A 182 12.27 11.50 7.32
N ARG A 183 13.31 11.46 8.16
CA ARG A 183 13.35 12.23 9.42
C ARG A 183 13.36 13.74 9.16
N GLU A 184 14.10 14.17 8.15
CA GLU A 184 14.14 15.58 7.74
C GLU A 184 12.75 16.03 7.27
N LEU A 185 12.08 15.22 6.44
CA LEU A 185 10.70 15.48 6.04
C LEU A 185 9.78 15.62 7.26
N LEU A 186 9.85 14.70 8.22
CA LEU A 186 9.02 14.77 9.43
C LEU A 186 9.30 16.05 10.25
N GLU A 187 10.56 16.44 10.45
CA GLU A 187 10.89 17.66 11.17
C GLU A 187 10.42 18.93 10.43
N MET A 188 10.53 18.97 9.09
CA MET A 188 9.95 20.05 8.28
C MET A 188 8.43 20.11 8.43
N VAL A 189 7.73 18.98 8.33
CA VAL A 189 6.26 18.92 8.52
C VAL A 189 5.87 19.39 9.93
N LYS A 190 6.63 19.01 10.95
CA LYS A 190 6.40 19.41 12.33
C LYS A 190 6.57 20.92 12.53
N HIS A 191 7.57 21.53 11.89
CA HIS A 191 7.77 22.97 11.93
C HIS A 191 6.66 23.71 11.18
N GLU A 192 6.34 23.25 9.97
CA GLU A 192 5.43 23.94 9.06
C GLU A 192 3.95 23.64 9.31
N LYS A 193 3.65 22.56 10.03
CA LYS A 193 2.31 21.98 10.19
C LYS A 193 1.59 21.73 8.87
N ASN A 194 2.34 21.60 7.78
CA ASN A 194 1.81 21.52 6.43
C ASN A 194 2.68 20.60 5.56
N TRP A 195 2.11 19.45 5.20
CA TRP A 195 2.78 18.44 4.37
C TRP A 195 3.16 18.94 2.98
N LYS A 196 2.32 19.75 2.35
CA LYS A 196 2.61 20.28 1.00
C LYS A 196 3.84 21.19 1.04
N LYS A 197 3.86 22.12 2.00
CA LYS A 197 4.97 23.06 2.16
C LYS A 197 6.27 22.33 2.50
N ALA A 198 6.24 21.42 3.47
CA ALA A 198 7.40 20.62 3.85
C ALA A 198 7.98 19.78 2.69
N ILE A 199 7.13 19.18 1.85
CA ILE A 199 7.59 18.46 0.65
C ILE A 199 8.22 19.42 -0.37
N GLY A 200 7.63 20.60 -0.57
CA GLY A 200 8.21 21.62 -1.45
C GLY A 200 9.57 22.10 -0.95
N ASP A 201 9.70 22.39 0.35
CA ASP A 201 10.95 22.82 0.98
C ASP A 201 12.02 21.74 0.89
N LEU A 202 11.66 20.47 1.14
CA LEU A 202 12.56 19.33 0.98
C LEU A 202 13.08 19.22 -0.47
N LEU A 203 12.18 19.37 -1.45
CA LEU A 203 12.50 19.36 -2.88
C LEU A 203 13.23 20.62 -3.35
N LYS A 204 13.27 21.68 -2.54
CA LYS A 204 13.71 23.03 -2.92
C LYS A 204 12.96 23.54 -4.16
N GLU A 205 11.66 23.25 -4.23
CA GLU A 205 10.79 23.71 -5.31
C GLU A 205 9.35 23.92 -4.84
N ASP A 206 8.57 24.67 -5.64
CA ASP A 206 7.15 24.83 -5.38
C ASP A 206 6.40 23.48 -5.46
N PHE A 207 5.62 23.18 -4.42
CA PHE A 207 4.88 21.92 -4.30
C PHE A 207 3.89 21.73 -5.46
N GLU A 208 3.18 22.78 -5.86
CA GLU A 208 2.15 22.69 -6.90
C GLU A 208 2.79 22.43 -8.27
N ALA A 209 3.98 22.99 -8.53
CA ALA A 209 4.79 22.63 -9.70
C ALA A 209 5.23 21.15 -9.69
N PHE A 210 5.70 20.63 -8.55
CA PHE A 210 6.03 19.21 -8.40
C PHE A 210 4.81 18.31 -8.64
N HIS A 211 3.70 18.60 -7.97
CA HIS A 211 2.44 17.86 -8.09
C HIS A 211 1.91 17.85 -9.52
N LYS A 212 1.90 19.00 -10.20
CA LYS A 212 1.47 19.09 -11.60
C LYS A 212 2.30 18.20 -12.52
N ARG A 213 3.62 18.15 -12.33
CA ARG A 213 4.51 17.29 -13.13
C ARG A 213 4.27 15.81 -12.84
N TRP A 214 4.16 15.44 -11.57
CA TRP A 214 3.80 14.08 -11.18
C TRP A 214 2.46 13.66 -11.80
N PHE A 215 1.42 14.49 -11.69
CA PHE A 215 0.09 14.12 -12.17
C PHE A 215 0.04 14.06 -13.71
N SER A 216 0.78 14.93 -14.39
CA SER A 216 0.99 14.85 -15.84
C SER A 216 1.68 13.55 -16.25
N HIS A 217 2.69 13.12 -15.49
CA HIS A 217 3.35 11.84 -15.69
C HIS A 217 2.39 10.65 -15.51
N VAL A 218 1.58 10.64 -14.44
CA VAL A 218 0.56 9.60 -14.22
C VAL A 218 -0.42 9.54 -15.38
N LYS A 219 -0.97 10.68 -15.83
CA LYS A 219 -1.89 10.74 -16.97
C LYS A 219 -1.26 10.17 -18.25
N LEU A 220 -0.03 10.57 -18.56
CA LEU A 220 0.67 10.11 -19.75
C LEU A 220 0.95 8.60 -19.70
N VAL A 221 1.49 8.10 -18.60
CA VAL A 221 1.84 6.67 -18.46
C VAL A 221 0.58 5.80 -18.48
N SER A 222 -0.48 6.20 -17.75
CA SER A 222 -1.77 5.50 -17.78
C SER A 222 -2.37 5.48 -19.19
N PHE A 223 -2.25 6.58 -19.95
CA PHE A 223 -2.69 6.63 -21.34
C PHE A 223 -1.88 5.66 -22.21
N LEU A 224 -0.55 5.69 -22.16
CA LEU A 224 0.31 4.83 -22.97
C LEU A 224 0.07 3.35 -22.71
N ILE A 225 -0.07 2.95 -21.44
CA ILE A 225 -0.32 1.55 -21.07
C ILE A 225 -1.71 1.11 -21.52
N SER A 226 -2.73 1.94 -21.33
CA SER A 226 -4.09 1.62 -21.77
C SER A 226 -4.17 1.56 -23.29
N PHE A 227 -3.52 2.48 -23.99
CA PHE A 227 -3.41 2.48 -25.44
C PHE A 227 -2.71 1.22 -25.97
N GLY A 228 -1.59 0.85 -25.35
CA GLY A 228 -0.87 -0.39 -25.67
C GLY A 228 -1.71 -1.64 -25.44
N ALA A 229 -2.45 -1.71 -24.33
CA ALA A 229 -3.36 -2.81 -24.04
C ALA A 229 -4.50 -2.92 -25.08
N ILE A 230 -5.13 -1.80 -25.43
CA ILE A 230 -6.19 -1.76 -26.45
C ILE A 230 -5.64 -2.18 -27.82
N SER A 231 -4.48 -1.64 -28.20
CA SER A 231 -3.85 -1.96 -29.48
C SER A 231 -3.46 -3.44 -29.57
N GLY A 232 -2.94 -4.01 -28.47
CA GLY A 232 -2.61 -5.44 -28.40
C GLY A 232 -3.85 -6.33 -28.51
N ILE A 233 -4.96 -5.95 -27.87
CA ILE A 233 -6.24 -6.65 -28.00
C ILE A 233 -6.74 -6.58 -29.45
N ALA A 234 -6.74 -5.39 -30.05
CA ALA A 234 -7.20 -5.20 -31.43
C ALA A 234 -6.36 -6.01 -32.44
N LEU A 235 -5.04 -6.02 -32.29
CA LEU A 235 -4.14 -6.83 -33.11
C LEU A 235 -4.40 -8.33 -32.92
N GLY A 236 -4.62 -8.78 -31.68
CA GLY A 236 -4.94 -10.18 -31.39
C GLY A 236 -6.26 -10.61 -32.05
N VAL A 237 -7.31 -9.77 -31.95
CA VAL A 237 -8.59 -10.02 -32.63
C VAL A 237 -8.41 -10.07 -34.14
N PHE A 238 -7.66 -9.13 -34.71
CA PHE A 238 -7.37 -9.12 -36.15
C PHE A 238 -6.67 -10.40 -36.61
N ILE A 239 -5.64 -10.86 -35.89
CA ILE A 239 -4.93 -12.11 -36.21
C ILE A 239 -5.88 -13.31 -36.16
N ILE A 240 -6.74 -13.40 -35.15
CA ILE A 240 -7.72 -14.49 -35.03
C ILE A 240 -8.70 -14.48 -36.21
N VAL A 241 -9.25 -13.31 -36.54
CA VAL A 241 -10.18 -13.16 -37.67
C VAL A 241 -9.52 -13.56 -38.99
N MET A 242 -8.30 -13.07 -39.24
CA MET A 242 -7.55 -13.45 -40.44
C MET A 242 -7.25 -14.95 -40.51
N PHE A 243 -6.93 -15.57 -39.37
CA PHE A 243 -6.72 -17.01 -39.31
C PHE A 243 -7.99 -17.79 -39.65
N LEU A 244 -9.14 -17.38 -39.09
CA LEU A 244 -10.43 -18.02 -39.37
C LEU A 244 -10.83 -17.89 -40.85
N ILE A 245 -10.61 -16.72 -41.48
CA ILE A 245 -10.87 -16.51 -42.92
C ILE A 245 -9.99 -17.45 -43.76
N LEU A 246 -8.71 -17.56 -43.43
CA LEU A 246 -7.78 -18.44 -44.16
C LEU A 246 -8.11 -19.93 -43.98
N GLU A 247 -8.63 -20.32 -42.81
CA GLU A 247 -9.07 -21.69 -42.54
C GLU A 247 -10.35 -22.04 -43.33
N GLU A 248 -11.31 -21.11 -43.40
CA GLU A 248 -12.52 -21.24 -44.22
C GLU A 248 -12.18 -21.38 -45.71
N GLU A 249 -11.34 -20.50 -46.26
CA GLU A 249 -10.87 -20.58 -47.65
C GLU A 249 -10.11 -21.89 -47.96
N LYS A 250 -9.47 -22.49 -46.96
CA LYS A 250 -8.78 -23.77 -47.11
C LYS A 250 -9.79 -24.91 -47.18
N ILE A 251 -10.80 -24.91 -46.31
CA ILE A 251 -11.87 -25.92 -46.29
C ILE A 251 -12.65 -25.88 -47.61
N GLU A 252 -13.03 -24.69 -48.09
CA GLU A 252 -13.72 -24.55 -49.38
C GLU A 252 -12.89 -25.12 -50.55
N ARG A 253 -11.59 -24.84 -50.58
CA ARG A 253 -10.69 -25.38 -51.62
C ARG A 253 -10.51 -26.89 -51.55
N GLU A 254 -10.50 -27.48 -50.35
CA GLU A 254 -10.43 -28.95 -50.19
C GLU A 254 -11.70 -29.62 -50.69
N ILE A 255 -12.88 -29.03 -50.44
CA ILE A 255 -14.18 -29.53 -50.94
C ILE A 255 -14.24 -29.46 -52.47
N ASP A 256 -13.84 -28.35 -53.09
CA ASP A 256 -13.88 -28.17 -54.55
C ASP A 256 -12.90 -29.09 -55.31
N THR A 257 -11.88 -29.64 -54.63
CA THR A 257 -10.93 -30.61 -55.24
C THR A 257 -11.34 -32.08 -55.09
N GLU A 258 -12.40 -32.38 -54.33
CA GLU A 258 -12.93 -33.74 -54.17
C GLU A 258 -14.14 -34.05 -55.10
N GLU A 259 -14.66 -33.07 -55.86
CA GLU A 259 -15.60 -33.26 -56.99
C GLU A 259 -14.88 -33.50 -58.34
#